data_AF-A0A7C4E5T4-F1
#
_entry.id   AF-A0A7C4E5T4-F1
#
_cell.length_a   1.000
_cell.length_b   1.000
_cell.length_c   1.000
_cell.angle_alpha   90.00
_cell.angle_beta   90.00
_cell.angle_gamma   90.00
#
_symmetry.space_group_name_H-M   'P 1'
#
loop_
_entity.id
_entity.type
_entity.pdbx_description
1 polymer ?
#
loop_
_entity_poly.entity_id
_entity_poly.type
_entity_poly.pdbx_seq_one_letter_code
_entity_poly.pdbx_strand_id
1 'polypeptide(L)'
;MAENTTVYSSYTENFRQEVLSPFFNCIKSAESAHLIGAGSMGKTRLMDYLMLPEVQKKYLEEESSKTILVRMDMNRLHDFSDWG
;
A
#
# COMPACT_ATOMS: atom_id res chain seq x y z
N MET A 1 6.62 -24.25 11.00
CA MET A 1 6.24 -23.44 9.82
C MET A 1 7.27 -22.34 9.72
N ALA A 2 8.16 -22.41 8.71
CA ALA A 2 9.19 -21.40 8.54
C ALA A 2 8.53 -20.11 8.04
N GLU A 3 8.65 -19.06 8.82
CA GLU A 3 8.30 -17.71 8.39
C GLU A 3 9.19 -17.36 7.21
N ASN A 4 8.61 -17.31 6.01
CA ASN A 4 9.25 -16.72 4.84
C ASN A 4 9.29 -15.20 5.04
N THR A 5 10.12 -14.75 5.97
CA THR A 5 10.46 -13.34 6.12
C THR A 5 11.38 -13.01 4.98
N THR A 6 10.80 -12.65 3.83
CA THR A 6 11.52 -12.02 2.74
C THR A 6 12.22 -10.82 3.35
N VAL A 7 13.54 -10.89 3.49
CA VAL A 7 14.34 -9.82 4.08
C VAL A 7 14.37 -8.68 3.06
N TYR A 8 13.52 -7.66 3.24
CA TYR A 8 13.46 -6.43 2.43
C TYR A 8 14.67 -5.49 2.72
N SER A 9 15.82 -6.03 3.13
CA SER A 9 17.02 -5.31 3.62
C SER A 9 17.67 -4.36 2.61
N SER A 10 17.21 -4.30 1.36
CA SER A 10 17.82 -3.46 0.33
C SER A 10 16.81 -2.72 -0.55
N TYR A 11 15.56 -2.55 -0.12
CA TYR A 11 14.68 -1.63 -0.84
C TYR A 11 15.18 -0.23 -0.54
N THR A 12 15.94 0.28 -1.51
CA THR A 12 16.45 1.63 -1.59
C THR A 12 15.42 2.60 -1.02
N GLU A 13 15.87 3.49 -0.13
CA GLU A 13 15.04 4.53 0.51
C GLU A 13 14.20 5.35 -0.49
N ASN A 14 14.51 5.23 -1.78
CA ASN A 14 13.95 5.91 -2.93
C ASN A 14 13.03 5.07 -3.83
N PHE A 15 12.54 3.91 -3.39
CA PHE A 15 11.60 3.12 -4.21
C PHE A 15 10.30 3.90 -4.49
N ARG A 16 10.12 4.32 -5.75
CA ARG A 16 8.90 4.95 -6.28
C ARG A 16 8.33 6.08 -5.41
N GLN A 17 9.22 6.93 -4.87
CA GLN A 17 8.82 8.04 -4.00
C GLN A 17 7.84 8.99 -4.68
N GLU A 18 7.98 9.17 -6.00
CA GLU A 18 7.11 9.98 -6.84
C GLU A 18 5.64 9.51 -6.80
N VAL A 19 5.39 8.25 -6.44
CA VAL A 19 4.04 7.70 -6.26
C VAL A 19 3.66 7.62 -4.78
N LEU A 20 4.60 7.22 -3.91
CA LEU A 20 4.32 7.03 -2.48
C LEU A 20 4.03 8.35 -1.76
N SER A 21 4.82 9.39 -2.03
CA SER A 21 4.64 10.70 -1.39
C SER A 21 3.23 11.28 -1.60
N PRO A 22 2.71 11.40 -2.84
CA PRO A 22 1.34 11.89 -3.02
C PRO A 22 0.29 10.95 -2.44
N PHE A 23 0.49 9.63 -2.50
CA PHE A 23 -0.45 8.67 -1.92
C PHE A 23 -0.59 8.82 -0.41
N PHE A 24 0.52 8.90 0.33
CA PHE A 24 0.49 9.09 1.77
C PHE A 24 0.02 10.49 2.17
N ASN A 25 0.24 11.50 1.32
CA ASN A 25 -0.38 12.81 1.54
C ASN A 25 -1.91 12.74 1.42
N CYS A 26 -2.45 12.02 0.43
CA CYS A 26 -3.90 11.79 0.36
C CYS A 26 -4.43 11.08 1.61
N ILE A 27 -3.70 10.08 2.14
CA ILE A 27 -4.09 9.40 3.39
C ILE A 27 -4.15 10.41 4.55
N LYS A 28 -3.10 11.22 4.74
CA LYS A 28 -3.04 12.24 5.81
C LYS A 28 -4.15 13.29 5.68
N SER A 29 -4.57 13.59 4.44
CA SER A 29 -5.66 14.51 4.13
C SER A 29 -7.05 13.86 4.14
N ALA A 30 -7.16 12.56 4.45
CA ALA A 30 -8.40 11.78 4.37
C ALA A 30 -9.07 11.82 2.98
N GLU A 31 -8.27 11.90 1.91
CA GLU A 31 -8.72 11.91 0.53
C GLU A 31 -8.64 10.52 -0.10
N SER A 32 -9.47 10.29 -1.12
CA SER A 32 -9.40 9.09 -1.96
C SER A 32 -8.36 9.25 -3.07
N ALA A 33 -7.62 8.18 -3.39
CA ALA A 33 -6.64 8.17 -4.48
C ALA A 33 -6.76 6.91 -5.34
N HIS A 34 -6.43 7.03 -6.63
CA HIS A 34 -6.45 5.91 -7.58
C HIS A 34 -5.08 5.76 -8.24
N LEU A 35 -4.58 4.52 -8.28
CA LEU A 35 -3.32 4.19 -8.96
C LEU A 35 -3.62 3.56 -10.33
N ILE A 36 -3.35 4.32 -11.39
CA ILE A 36 -3.56 3.87 -12.77
C ILE A 36 -2.19 3.58 -13.41
N GLY A 37 -2.10 2.47 -14.13
CA GLY A 37 -0.92 2.13 -14.91
C GLY A 37 -1.13 0.88 -15.72
N ALA A 38 -0.35 0.73 -16.81
CA ALA A 38 -0.41 -0.43 -17.68
C ALA A 38 -0.17 -1.76 -16.93
N GLY A 39 -0.53 -2.87 -17.58
CA GLY A 39 -0.20 -4.21 -17.11
C GLY A 39 1.31 -4.35 -16.87
N SER A 40 1.69 -5.16 -15.88
CA SER A 40 3.10 -5.46 -15.55
C SER A 40 3.97 -4.29 -15.06
N MET A 41 3.38 -3.14 -14.70
CA MET A 41 4.14 -1.99 -14.15
C MET A 41 4.53 -2.13 -12.66
N GLY A 42 4.36 -3.31 -12.05
CA GLY A 42 4.75 -3.55 -10.66
C GLY A 42 3.79 -2.98 -9.60
N LYS A 43 2.52 -2.71 -9.95
CA LYS A 43 1.50 -2.18 -9.02
C LYS A 43 1.32 -3.05 -7.77
N THR A 44 1.25 -4.37 -7.95
CA THR A 44 1.14 -5.31 -6.81
C THR A 44 2.34 -5.20 -5.88
N ARG A 45 3.57 -5.13 -6.43
CA ARG A 45 4.79 -4.99 -5.63
C ARG A 45 4.86 -3.64 -4.92
N LEU A 46 4.33 -2.58 -5.51
CA LEU A 46 4.17 -1.29 -4.85
C LEU A 46 3.18 -1.38 -3.68
N MET A 47 2.06 -2.10 -3.86
CA MET A 47 1.10 -2.39 -2.79
C MET A 47 1.71 -3.25 -1.68
N ASP A 48 2.55 -4.24 -2.01
CA ASP A 48 3.27 -5.02 -0.99
C ASP A 48 4.24 -4.13 -0.20
N TYR A 49 4.96 -3.26 -0.89
CA TYR A 49 5.95 -2.36 -0.28
C TYR A 49 5.31 -1.30 0.63
N LEU A 50 4.21 -0.66 0.21
CA LEU A 50 3.57 0.37 1.03
C LEU A 50 2.99 -0.17 2.34
N MET A 51 2.68 -1.48 2.38
CA MET A 51 2.13 -2.14 3.57
C MET A 51 3.21 -2.48 4.61
N LEU A 52 4.49 -2.28 4.31
CA LEU A 52 5.58 -2.51 5.27
C LEU A 52 5.53 -1.48 6.41
N PRO A 53 5.63 -1.89 7.68
CA PRO A 53 5.55 -0.97 8.83
C PRO A 53 6.57 0.18 8.79
N GLU A 54 7.80 -0.10 8.35
CA GLU A 54 8.87 0.89 8.22
C GLU A 54 8.56 1.95 7.15
N VAL A 55 7.90 1.55 6.06
CA VAL A 55 7.47 2.46 4.98
C VAL A 55 6.33 3.32 5.48
N GLN A 56 5.31 2.72 6.11
CA GLN A 56 4.20 3.47 6.69
C GLN A 56 4.70 4.49 7.70
N LYS A 57 5.59 4.10 8.61
CA LYS A 57 6.18 4.99 9.61
C LYS A 57 6.94 6.16 8.97
N LYS A 58 7.69 5.91 7.88
CA LYS A 58 8.45 6.93 7.16
C LYS A 58 7.54 8.02 6.57
N TYR A 59 6.40 7.65 5.98
CA TYR A 59 5.56 8.59 5.24
C TYR A 59 4.40 9.19 6.05
N LEU A 60 3.88 8.45 7.03
CA LEU A 60 2.81 8.90 7.93
C LEU A 60 3.36 9.69 9.13
N GLU A 61 4.63 9.49 9.49
CA GLU A 61 5.28 10.21 10.59
C GLU A 61 4.47 10.08 11.90
N GLU A 62 4.04 11.19 12.51
CA GLU A 62 3.25 11.20 13.75
C GLU A 62 1.89 10.50 13.60
N GLU A 63 1.31 10.54 12.40
CA GLU A 63 0.01 9.93 12.08
C GLU A 63 0.08 8.42 11.96
N SER A 64 1.29 7.84 11.89
CA SER A 64 1.48 6.38 11.83
C SER A 64 0.88 5.65 13.03
N SER A 65 0.81 6.29 14.20
CA SER A 65 0.25 5.70 15.42
C SER A 65 -1.28 5.70 15.46
N LYS A 66 -1.91 6.55 14.64
CA LYS A 66 -3.36 6.76 14.57
C LYS A 66 -3.99 6.17 13.32
N THR A 67 -3.17 5.78 12.35
CA THR A 67 -3.60 5.32 11.03
C THR A 67 -3.43 3.81 10.92
N ILE A 68 -4.49 3.11 10.52
CA ILE A 68 -4.43 1.69 10.17
C ILE A 68 -4.68 1.57 8.67
N LEU A 69 -3.72 1.00 7.95
CA LEU A 69 -3.91 0.64 6.55
C LEU A 69 -4.36 -0.82 6.47
N VAL A 70 -5.47 -1.05 5.75
CA VAL A 70 -6.00 -2.38 5.48
C VAL A 70 -5.98 -2.60 3.98
N ARG A 71 -5.28 -3.65 3.54
CA ARG A 71 -5.31 -4.08 2.14
C ARG A 71 -6.43 -5.08 1.95
N MET A 72 -7.34 -4.76 1.02
CA MET A 72 -8.41 -5.66 0.63
C MET A 72 -8.16 -6.20 -0.78
N ASP A 73 -8.23 -7.53 -0.96
CA ASP A 73 -8.18 -8.16 -2.28
C ASP A 73 -9.60 -8.29 -2.85
N MET A 74 -9.93 -7.44 -3.82
CA MET A 74 -11.25 -7.40 -4.45
C MET A 74 -11.51 -8.58 -5.38
N ASN A 75 -10.50 -9.36 -5.77
CA ASN A 75 -10.72 -10.53 -6.63
C ASN A 75 -11.43 -11.69 -5.91
N ARG A 76 -11.51 -11.62 -4.57
CA ARG A 76 -12.14 -12.63 -3.71
C ARG A 76 -13.40 -12.12 -3.03
N LEU A 77 -13.80 -10.88 -3.33
CA LEU A 77 -15.08 -10.38 -2.87
C LEU A 77 -16.15 -11.05 -3.74
N HIS A 78 -16.94 -11.93 -3.13
CA HIS A 78 -18.17 -12.37 -3.77
C HIS A 78 -19.06 -11.14 -3.93
N ASP A 79 -19.51 -10.90 -5.15
CA ASP A 79 -20.52 -9.87 -5.41
C ASP A 79 -21.81 -10.31 -4.71
N PHE A 80 -22.08 -9.73 -3.54
CA PHE A 80 -23.39 -9.81 -2.93
C PHE A 80 -24.21 -8.67 -3.53
N SER A 81 -24.70 -8.92 -4.74
CA SER A 81 -25.71 -8.07 -5.35
C SER A 81 -27.08 -8.61 -4.88
N ASP A 82 -27.93 -7.74 -4.34
CA ASP A 82 -29.35 -8.07 -4.08
C ASP A 82 -30.14 -8.30 -5.39
N TRP A 83 -29.46 -8.26 -6.54
CA TRP A 83 -30.04 -8.29 -7.88
C TRP A 83 -29.64 -9.53 -8.70
N GLY A 84 -28.85 -10.45 -8.13
CA GLY A 84 -28.42 -11.70 -8.79
C GLY A 84 -27.12 -11.57 -9.56
#